data_AF-A0A7C9DBX4-F1
#
_entry.id   AF-A0A7C9DBX4-F1
#
_cell.length_a   1.000
_cell.length_b   1.000
_cell.length_c   1.000
_cell.angle_alpha   90.00
_cell.angle_beta   90.00
_cell.angle_gamma   90.00
#
_symmetry.space_group_name_H-M   'P 1'
#
loop_
_entity.id
_entity.type
_entity.pdbx_description
1 polymer ?
#
loop_
_entity_poly.entity_id
_entity_poly.type
_entity_poly.pdbx_seq_one_letter_code
_entity_poly.pdbx_strand_id
1 'polypeptide(L)'
;SDPFCPAIEGLSSFPGKVIHSTQYRSGKEFEDKSVLVVGAGNSGWEIALDLANHGAKTSIVVRSPVHILSRGIVNVGLFLLKYLPLSIADALMVLLSKITYGDR
;
A
#
# COMPACT_ATOMS: atom_id res chain seq x y z
N SER A 1 12.14 -15.70 -12.61
CA SER A 1 10.85 -16.08 -12.00
C SER A 1 9.77 -15.84 -13.03
N ASP A 2 8.86 -16.78 -13.23
CA ASP A 2 7.75 -16.62 -14.17
C ASP A 2 6.64 -15.76 -13.52
N PRO A 3 6.34 -14.56 -14.04
CA PRO A 3 5.36 -13.66 -13.43
C PRO A 3 3.94 -14.14 -13.71
N PHE A 4 3.09 -14.19 -12.67
CA PHE A 4 1.67 -14.48 -12.83
C PHE A 4 0.90 -13.20 -13.17
N CYS A 5 0.42 -13.10 -14.41
CA CYS A 5 -0.54 -12.08 -14.83
C CYS A 5 -1.93 -12.74 -15.00
N PRO A 6 -2.93 -12.39 -14.17
CA PRO A 6 -4.28 -12.88 -14.38
C PRO A 6 -4.87 -12.34 -15.68
N ALA A 7 -5.72 -13.11 -16.33
CA ALA A 7 -6.51 -12.62 -17.46
C ALA A 7 -7.46 -11.51 -16.97
N ILE A 8 -7.37 -10.33 -17.57
CA ILE A 8 -8.24 -9.19 -17.30
C ILE A 8 -8.97 -8.89 -18.61
N GLU A 9 -10.30 -8.90 -18.54
CA GLU A 9 -11.16 -8.56 -19.68
C GLU A 9 -10.87 -7.13 -20.16
N GLY A 10 -10.71 -6.97 -21.47
CA GLY A 10 -10.38 -5.67 -22.08
C GLY A 10 -8.94 -5.20 -21.91
N LEU A 11 -8.06 -5.96 -21.25
CA LEU A 11 -6.64 -5.56 -21.09
C LEU A 11 -5.88 -5.58 -22.42
N SER A 12 -6.22 -6.49 -23.33
CA SER A 12 -5.59 -6.60 -24.65
C SER A 12 -5.91 -5.43 -25.57
N SER A 13 -7.04 -4.75 -25.36
CA SER A 13 -7.44 -3.55 -26.11
C SER A 13 -7.09 -2.25 -25.39
N PHE A 14 -6.46 -2.32 -24.21
CA PHE A 14 -6.04 -1.14 -23.48
C PHE A 14 -4.92 -0.41 -24.26
N PRO A 15 -5.10 0.86 -24.63
CA PRO A 15 -4.15 1.57 -25.48
C PRO A 15 -2.89 2.01 -24.72
N GLY A 16 -2.90 1.93 -23.39
CA GLY A 16 -1.77 2.31 -22.55
C GLY A 16 -0.78 1.17 -22.32
N LYS A 17 0.34 1.51 -21.69
CA LYS A 17 1.38 0.53 -21.32
C LYS A 17 0.89 -0.34 -20.17
N VAL A 18 1.00 -1.66 -20.34
CA VAL A 18 0.73 -2.65 -19.28
C VAL A 18 2.02 -3.42 -19.03
N ILE A 19 2.48 -3.43 -17.78
CA ILE A 19 3.67 -4.18 -17.36
C ILE A 19 3.42 -4.90 -16.03
N HIS A 20 4.08 -6.04 -15.85
CA HIS A 20 4.16 -6.70 -14.56
C HIS A 20 5.25 -6.05 -13.69
N SER A 21 5.14 -6.16 -12.37
CA SER A 21 6.11 -5.60 -11.41
C SER A 21 7.56 -6.05 -11.65
N THR A 22 7.76 -7.26 -12.19
CA THR A 22 9.09 -7.79 -12.58
C THR A 22 9.76 -7.01 -13.71
N GLN A 23 8.99 -6.28 -14.51
CA GLN A 23 9.49 -5.44 -15.61
C GLN A 23 9.63 -3.98 -15.19
N TYR A 24 9.12 -3.60 -14.02
CA TYR A 24 9.25 -2.25 -13.49
C TYR A 24 10.71 -1.94 -13.16
N ARG A 25 11.15 -0.71 -13.48
CA ARG A 25 12.53 -0.24 -13.24
C ARG A 25 12.58 1.05 -12.44
N SER A 26 11.75 2.03 -12.79
CA SER A 26 11.72 3.34 -12.13
C SER A 26 10.43 4.07 -12.49
N GLY A 27 9.95 4.88 -11.56
CA GLY A 27 8.78 5.74 -11.73
C GLY A 27 9.00 6.87 -12.73
N LYS A 28 10.26 7.20 -13.03
CA LYS A 28 10.65 8.24 -13.98
C LYS A 28 10.08 8.02 -15.38
N GLU A 29 9.90 6.77 -15.81
CA GLU A 29 9.28 6.47 -17.12
C GLU A 29 7.80 6.91 -17.19
N PHE A 30 7.17 7.13 -16.04
CA PHE A 30 5.75 7.43 -15.92
C PHE A 30 5.45 8.83 -15.40
N GLU A 31 6.44 9.73 -15.43
CA GLU A 31 6.27 11.14 -15.07
C GLU A 31 5.09 11.76 -15.84
N ASP A 32 4.23 12.51 -15.12
CA ASP A 32 2.98 13.10 -15.62
C ASP A 32 1.93 12.12 -16.18
N LYS A 33 2.14 10.81 -16.07
CA LYS A 33 1.17 9.79 -16.51
C LYS A 33 0.19 9.43 -15.40
N SER A 34 -1.02 9.06 -15.79
CA SER A 34 -1.96 8.38 -14.90
C SER A 34 -1.63 6.89 -14.87
N VAL A 35 -1.30 6.38 -13.68
CA VAL A 35 -0.85 4.99 -13.51
C VAL A 35 -1.71 4.29 -12.48
N LEU A 36 -2.24 3.11 -12.84
CA LEU A 36 -2.96 2.22 -11.94
C LEU A 36 -2.07 1.04 -11.54
N VAL A 37 -1.77 0.93 -10.26
CA VAL A 37 -1.09 -0.23 -9.68
C VAL A 37 -2.12 -1.25 -9.24
N VAL A 38 -2.03 -2.47 -9.77
CA VAL A 38 -2.95 -3.57 -9.45
C VAL A 38 -2.31 -4.47 -8.40
N GLY A 39 -2.87 -4.46 -7.18
CA GLY A 39 -2.41 -5.25 -6.04
C GLY A 39 -1.57 -4.45 -5.03
N ALA A 40 -1.77 -4.76 -3.74
CA ALA A 40 -1.10 -4.10 -2.61
C ALA A 40 -0.22 -5.07 -1.80
N GLY A 41 0.54 -5.92 -2.50
CA GLY A 41 1.70 -6.58 -1.89
C GLY A 41 2.84 -5.58 -1.68
N ASN A 42 3.94 -6.01 -1.04
CA ASN A 42 5.10 -5.14 -0.79
C ASN A 42 5.58 -4.40 -2.05
N SER A 43 5.73 -5.12 -3.16
CA SER A 43 6.13 -4.51 -4.43
C SER A 43 5.11 -3.51 -4.98
N GLY A 44 3.80 -3.75 -4.79
CA GLY A 44 2.77 -2.82 -5.24
C GLY A 44 2.85 -1.49 -4.50
N TRP A 45 3.07 -1.53 -3.19
CA TRP A 45 3.28 -0.33 -2.37
C TRP A 45 4.56 0.42 -2.74
N GLU A 46 5.68 -0.28 -2.90
CA GLU A 46 6.96 0.33 -3.28
C GLU A 46 6.89 0.99 -4.66
N ILE A 47 6.29 0.31 -5.64
CA ILE A 47 6.08 0.86 -6.98
C ILE A 47 5.17 2.09 -6.93
N ALA A 48 4.07 2.01 -6.20
CA ALA A 48 3.15 3.15 -6.09
C ALA A 48 3.81 4.38 -5.45
N LEU A 49 4.63 4.16 -4.42
CA LEU A 49 5.40 5.23 -3.79
C LEU A 49 6.44 5.82 -4.74
N ASP A 50 7.18 4.97 -5.47
CA ASP A 50 8.20 5.42 -6.43
C ASP A 50 7.58 6.21 -7.59
N LEU A 51 6.43 5.77 -8.10
CA LEU A 51 5.64 6.50 -9.10
C LEU A 51 5.19 7.87 -8.60
N ALA A 52 4.63 7.93 -7.39
CA ALA A 52 4.18 9.20 -6.79
C ALA A 52 5.35 10.17 -6.56
N ASN A 53 6.52 9.68 -6.14
CA ASN A 53 7.72 10.48 -5.95
C ASN A 53 8.29 11.03 -7.27
N HIS A 54 8.04 10.34 -8.39
CA HIS A 54 8.46 10.77 -9.73
C HIS A 54 7.36 11.54 -10.49
N GLY A 55 6.33 12.05 -9.81
CA GLY A 55 5.32 12.93 -10.40
C GLY A 55 4.22 12.22 -11.19
N ALA A 56 4.13 10.88 -11.13
CA ALA A 56 3.02 10.16 -11.74
C ALA A 56 1.74 10.30 -10.92
N LYS A 57 0.59 10.44 -11.60
CA LYS A 57 -0.75 10.42 -10.98
C LYS A 57 -1.12 8.99 -10.65
N THR A 58 -0.74 8.55 -9.46
CA THR A 58 -0.76 7.13 -9.07
C THR A 58 -2.04 6.76 -8.34
N SER A 59 -2.66 5.64 -8.73
CA SER A 59 -3.79 5.00 -8.06
C SER A 59 -3.48 3.53 -7.78
N ILE A 60 -4.04 2.96 -6.71
CA ILE A 60 -3.84 1.56 -6.33
C ILE A 60 -5.20 0.87 -6.24
N VAL A 61 -5.34 -0.30 -6.86
CA VAL A 61 -6.51 -1.17 -6.68
C VAL A 61 -6.15 -2.38 -5.83
N VAL A 62 -6.96 -2.65 -4.82
CA VAL A 62 -6.77 -3.73 -3.85
C VAL A 62 -8.03 -4.59 -3.80
N ARG A 63 -7.87 -5.92 -3.87
CA ARG A 63 -9.01 -6.86 -3.84
C ARG A 63 -9.55 -7.08 -2.43
N SER A 64 -8.67 -7.04 -1.43
CA SER A 64 -8.98 -7.37 -0.05
C SER A 64 -8.67 -6.17 0.86
N PRO A 65 -9.33 -6.06 2.04
CA PRO A 65 -8.99 -5.05 3.02
C PRO A 65 -7.50 -5.12 3.37
N VAL A 66 -6.82 -3.99 3.31
CA VAL A 66 -5.39 -3.89 3.66
C VAL A 66 -5.29 -3.06 4.93
N HIS A 67 -4.69 -3.61 5.99
CA HIS A 67 -4.37 -2.84 7.18
C HIS A 67 -3.10 -2.01 6.90
N ILE A 68 -3.28 -0.72 6.64
CA ILE A 68 -2.17 0.20 6.43
C ILE A 68 -1.65 0.63 7.80
N LEU A 69 -0.56 0.01 8.25
CA LEU A 69 0.14 0.39 9.48
C LEU A 69 1.34 1.25 9.11
N SER A 70 1.35 2.52 9.56
CA SER A 70 2.51 3.38 9.36
C SER A 70 3.68 2.91 10.24
N ARG A 71 4.92 3.16 9.79
CA ARG A 71 6.12 2.85 10.59
C ARG A 71 6.07 3.52 11.98
N GLY A 72 5.47 4.71 12.08
CA GLY A 72 5.27 5.39 13.35
C GLY A 72 4.37 4.60 14.30
N ILE A 73 3.25 4.07 13.81
CA ILE A 73 2.31 3.25 14.62
C ILE A 73 2.98 1.95 15.08
N VAL A 74 3.75 1.30 14.20
CA VAL A 74 4.50 0.09 14.55
C VAL A 74 5.56 0.38 15.59
N ASN A 75 6.32 1.48 15.45
CA ASN A 75 7.35 1.89 16.41
C ASN A 75 6.76 2.24 17.77
N VAL A 76 5.62 2.93 17.81
CA VAL A 76 4.89 3.23 19.05
C VAL A 76 4.38 1.95 19.70
N GLY A 77 3.80 1.03 18.92
CA GLY A 77 3.37 -0.28 19.42
C GLY A 77 4.51 -1.10 20.02
N LEU A 78 5.64 -1.20 19.30
CA LEU A 78 6.85 -1.89 19.78
C LEU A 78 7.45 -1.22 21.03
N PHE A 79 7.45 0.12 21.07
CA PHE A 79 7.89 0.87 22.23
C PHE A 79 6.99 0.59 23.44
N LEU A 80 5.68 0.63 23.27
CA LEU A 80 4.72 0.35 24.34
C LEU A 80 4.82 -1.09 24.85
N LEU A 81 4.99 -2.09 23.96
CA LEU A 81 5.21 -3.49 24.34
C LEU A 81 6.51 -3.71 25.14
N LYS A 82 7.50 -2.83 24.98
CA LYS A 82 8.76 -2.90 25.73
C LYS A 82 8.60 -2.50 27.20
N TYR A 83 7.61 -1.66 27.51
CA TYR A 83 7.41 -1.10 28.85
C TYR A 83 6.09 -1.55 29.52
N LEU A 84 5.16 -2.14 28.76
CA LEU A 84 3.86 -2.57 29.26
C LEU A 84 3.51 -3.99 28.79
N PRO A 85 2.86 -4.81 29.65
CA PRO A 85 2.31 -6.09 29.24
C PRO A 85 1.23 -5.90 28.17
N LEU A 86 1.12 -6.90 27.27
CA LEU A 86 0.26 -6.90 26.07
C LEU A 86 -1.17 -6.43 26.32
N SER A 87 -1.75 -6.82 27.47
CA SER A 87 -3.11 -6.46 27.88
C SER A 87 -3.29 -4.96 28.14
N ILE A 88 -2.28 -4.28 28.66
CA ILE A 88 -2.35 -2.85 28.96
C ILE A 88 -2.11 -2.03 27.69
N ALA A 89 -1.21 -2.49 26.82
CA ALA A 89 -0.97 -1.88 25.52
C ALA A 89 -2.24 -1.94 24.64
N ASP A 90 -2.92 -3.09 24.57
CA ASP A 90 -4.19 -3.23 23.85
C ASP A 90 -5.29 -2.33 24.43
N ALA A 91 -5.42 -2.26 25.76
CA ALA A 91 -6.41 -1.40 26.40
C ALA A 91 -6.19 0.09 26.09
N LEU A 92 -4.92 0.54 26.08
CA LEU A 92 -4.55 1.90 25.71
C LEU A 92 -4.82 2.19 24.23
N MET A 93 -4.50 1.25 23.34
CA MET A 93 -4.75 1.39 21.91
C MET A 93 -6.26 1.48 21.60
N VAL A 94 -7.09 0.66 22.26
CA VAL A 94 -8.56 0.73 22.14
C VAL A 94 -9.09 2.06 22.65
N LEU A 95 -8.59 2.56 23.77
CA LEU A 95 -8.99 3.85 24.33
C LEU A 95 -8.64 5.02 23.39
N LEU A 96 -7.41 5.03 22.87
CA LEU A 96 -6.95 6.07 21.94
C LEU A 96 -7.71 6.03 20.61
N SER A 97 -8.03 4.83 20.11
CA SER A 97 -8.86 4.65 18.91
C SER A 97 -10.26 5.25 19.13
N LYS A 98 -10.91 4.96 20.27
CA LYS A 98 -12.23 5.53 20.61
C LYS A 98 -12.21 7.04 20.74
N ILE A 99 -11.14 7.61 21.30
CA ILE A 99 -10.98 9.07 21.43
C ILE A 99 -10.74 9.74 20.07
N THR A 100 -9.96 9.09 19.19
CA THR A 100 -9.54 9.69 17.92
C THR A 100 -10.61 9.57 16.84
N TYR A 101 -11.33 8.44 16.80
CA TYR A 101 -12.28 8.15 15.73
C TYR A 101 -13.75 8.33 16.15
N GLY A 102 -14.04 8.22 17.45
CA GLY A 102 -15.41 8.27 17.99
C GLY A 102 -16.27 7.10 17.49
N ASP A 103 -17.24 6.68 18.29
CA ASP A 103 -18.25 5.72 17.83
C ASP A 103 -19.16 6.43 16.80
N ARG A 104 -18.82 6.32 15.51
CA ARG A 104 -19.68 6.70 14.38
C ARG A 104 -20.20 5.46 13.68
#